data_AF-A0A401JBL0-F1
#
_entry.id   AF-A0A401JBL0-F1
#
_cell.length_a   1.000
_cell.length_b   1.000
_cell.length_c   1.000
_cell.angle_alpha   90.00
_cell.angle_beta   90.00
_cell.angle_gamma   90.00
#
_symmetry.space_group_name_H-M   'P 1'
#
loop_
_entity.id
_entity.type
_entity.pdbx_description
1 polymer ?
#
loop_
_entity_poly.entity_id
_entity_poly.type
_entity_poly.pdbx_seq_one_letter_code
_entity_poly.pdbx_strand_id
1 'polypeptide(L)'
;MTIDLSLILPNVSQTLDGTGFLFGAGTSREAGYPMMPQLTCEVMTALKPDERIVLNEVLKQAGETYDDAQSTPNIEQLSDLVIAHWTNSGDPRFSALETRLRELILNCLLAVENPNIDNHCRFFEALKRRAFGLSCSVWIFTTNYDLLFETAAAHVGVPIENGFCGTTERYFQPAQFKSTSGVVSGGKFSPNNNLTVKLIKLHGSISWTEESGAFYERHPSAMLASSRRVMVLPRRKKVMDTMTPPYDTLFTQANKALGSECKYLVSCGFSYADEHINQQLLLPVMQSNRCRLFALSQDEPVGLAAFKSLPNFQAGFGSHLHINGKSVPATTDAWQFSKFVTLFE
;
A
#
# COMPACT_ATOMS: atom_id res chain seq x y z
N MET A 1 -29.86 -2.57 3.97
CA MET A 1 -29.13 -1.32 3.67
C MET A 1 -28.04 -1.68 2.68
N THR A 2 -28.05 -1.09 1.49
CA THR A 2 -27.03 -1.35 0.46
C THR A 2 -25.94 -0.31 0.62
N ILE A 3 -24.67 -0.70 0.55
CA ILE A 3 -23.58 0.28 0.50
C ILE A 3 -23.62 0.95 -0.87
N ASP A 4 -23.72 2.28 -0.87
CA ASP A 4 -23.54 3.10 -2.06
C ASP A 4 -22.34 4.04 -1.90
N LEU A 5 -21.93 4.66 -3.00
CA LEU A 5 -20.75 5.53 -3.00
C LEU A 5 -20.92 6.77 -2.10
N SER A 6 -22.14 7.25 -1.89
CA SER A 6 -22.40 8.42 -1.03
C SER A 6 -22.24 8.11 0.46
N LEU A 7 -22.50 6.85 0.85
CA LEU A 7 -22.24 6.36 2.20
C LEU A 7 -20.72 6.30 2.48
N ILE A 8 -19.94 5.84 1.49
CA ILE A 8 -18.49 5.70 1.59
C ILE A 8 -17.78 7.06 1.47
N LEU A 9 -18.18 7.87 0.49
CA LEU A 9 -17.60 9.17 0.14
C LEU A 9 -18.71 10.23 0.04
N PRO A 10 -19.06 10.90 1.14
CA PRO A 10 -20.17 11.87 1.17
C PRO A 10 -20.00 13.07 0.24
N ASN A 11 -18.76 13.45 -0.08
CA ASN A 11 -18.41 14.58 -0.95
C ASN A 11 -18.42 14.23 -2.45
N VAL A 12 -18.45 12.95 -2.81
CA VAL A 12 -18.18 12.46 -4.17
C VAL A 12 -19.14 12.97 -5.24
N SER A 13 -20.35 13.39 -4.85
CA SER A 13 -21.35 13.96 -5.75
C SER A 13 -21.05 15.42 -6.12
N GLN A 14 -20.19 16.10 -5.34
CA GLN A 14 -19.85 17.51 -5.52
C GLN A 14 -18.41 17.70 -6.01
N THR A 15 -17.46 16.97 -5.43
CA THR A 15 -16.04 17.06 -5.79
C THR A 15 -15.29 15.80 -5.33
N LEU A 16 -14.19 15.49 -6.02
CA LEU A 16 -13.22 14.51 -5.57
C LEU A 16 -12.18 15.10 -4.61
N ASP A 17 -12.08 16.43 -4.48
CA ASP A 17 -11.16 17.05 -3.54
C ASP A 17 -11.49 16.66 -2.09
N GLY A 18 -10.46 16.46 -1.28
CA GLY A 18 -10.62 15.91 0.06
C GLY A 18 -10.67 14.40 0.10
N THR A 19 -10.63 13.69 -1.04
CA THR A 19 -10.73 12.23 -1.10
C THR A 19 -9.35 11.57 -1.10
N GLY A 20 -9.22 10.51 -0.32
CA GLY A 20 -8.07 9.62 -0.34
C GLY A 20 -8.48 8.15 -0.30
N PHE A 21 -7.57 7.31 -0.79
CA PHE A 21 -7.71 5.87 -0.79
C PHE A 21 -6.51 5.23 -0.09
N LEU A 22 -6.75 4.27 0.79
CA LEU A 22 -5.72 3.42 1.40
C LEU A 22 -5.83 2.01 0.83
N PHE A 23 -4.94 1.65 -0.08
CA PHE A 23 -4.93 0.35 -0.72
C PHE A 23 -3.85 -0.55 -0.13
N GLY A 24 -4.22 -1.81 0.13
CA GLY A 24 -3.26 -2.86 0.50
C GLY A 24 -3.25 -3.98 -0.52
N ALA A 25 -2.53 -5.06 -0.19
CA ALA A 25 -2.24 -6.17 -1.11
C ALA A 25 -3.49 -6.81 -1.73
N GLY A 26 -4.65 -6.71 -1.06
CA GLY A 26 -5.91 -7.22 -1.61
C GLY A 26 -6.33 -6.55 -2.93
N THR A 27 -5.85 -5.33 -3.22
CA THR A 27 -6.08 -4.66 -4.51
C THR A 27 -5.22 -5.18 -5.64
N SER A 28 -4.06 -5.77 -5.32
CA SER A 28 -3.16 -6.38 -6.29
C SER A 28 -3.50 -7.85 -6.58
N ARG A 29 -4.30 -8.49 -5.71
CA ARG A 29 -4.66 -9.91 -5.81
C ARG A 29 -5.31 -10.28 -7.14
N GLU A 30 -6.33 -9.54 -7.56
CA GLU A 30 -7.04 -9.82 -8.82
C GLU A 30 -6.18 -9.53 -10.05
N ALA A 31 -5.10 -8.75 -9.88
CA ALA A 31 -4.10 -8.50 -10.93
C ALA A 31 -3.03 -9.61 -11.03
N GLY A 32 -3.07 -10.61 -10.14
CA GLY A 32 -2.16 -11.76 -10.15
C GLY A 32 -1.06 -11.73 -9.09
N TYR A 33 -0.99 -10.69 -8.25
CA TYR A 33 0.01 -10.65 -7.18
C TYR A 33 -0.36 -11.56 -6.00
N PRO A 34 0.64 -12.22 -5.38
CA PRO A 34 0.38 -13.16 -4.30
C PRO A 34 -0.04 -12.42 -3.01
N MET A 35 -1.04 -12.97 -2.32
CA MET A 35 -1.33 -12.60 -0.93
C MET A 35 -0.31 -13.25 0.02
N MET A 36 -0.24 -12.77 1.26
CA MET A 36 0.72 -13.24 2.27
C MET A 36 0.86 -14.78 2.41
N PRO A 37 -0.22 -15.58 2.44
CA PRO A 37 -0.09 -17.04 2.51
C PRO A 37 0.59 -17.62 1.26
N GLN A 38 0.16 -17.20 0.07
CA GLN A 38 0.73 -17.65 -1.20
C GLN A 38 2.21 -17.24 -1.31
N LEU A 39 2.53 -15.98 -1.00
CA LEU A 39 3.91 -15.50 -0.98
C LEU A 39 4.79 -16.32 -0.03
N THR A 40 4.28 -16.64 1.16
CA THR A 40 5.00 -17.46 2.13
C THR A 40 5.27 -18.85 1.56
N CYS A 41 4.24 -19.50 0.98
CA CYS A 41 4.37 -20.82 0.38
C CYS A 41 5.41 -20.85 -0.76
N GLU A 42 5.35 -19.88 -1.67
CA GLU A 42 6.29 -19.80 -2.80
C GLU A 42 7.73 -19.60 -2.34
N VAL A 43 7.96 -18.70 -1.36
CA VAL A 43 9.30 -18.49 -0.78
C VAL A 43 9.82 -19.75 -0.10
N MET A 44 8.97 -20.42 0.69
CA MET A 44 9.35 -21.63 1.42
C MET A 44 9.64 -22.81 0.48
N THR A 45 8.95 -22.89 -0.65
CA THR A 45 9.20 -23.87 -1.70
C THR A 45 10.51 -23.60 -2.44
N ALA A 46 10.87 -22.32 -2.60
CA ALA A 46 12.08 -21.91 -3.31
C ALA A 46 13.37 -21.99 -2.46
N LEU A 47 13.27 -22.22 -1.15
CA LEU A 47 14.43 -22.45 -0.28
C LEU A 47 15.10 -23.78 -0.60
N LYS A 48 16.44 -23.76 -0.66
CA LYS A 48 17.24 -24.98 -0.84
C LYS A 48 17.21 -25.85 0.43
N PRO A 49 17.50 -27.16 0.33
CA PRO A 49 17.47 -28.05 1.49
C PRO A 49 18.35 -27.61 2.66
N ASP A 50 19.54 -27.08 2.37
CA ASP A 50 20.48 -26.53 3.35
C ASP A 50 19.95 -25.22 3.99
N GLU A 51 19.37 -24.32 3.18
CA GLU A 51 18.71 -23.10 3.68
C GLU A 51 17.52 -23.44 4.59
N ARG A 52 16.75 -24.50 4.26
CA ARG A 52 15.61 -24.98 5.05
C ARG A 52 16.03 -25.60 6.37
N ILE A 53 17.19 -26.27 6.43
CA ILE A 53 17.78 -26.75 7.68
C ILE A 53 18.10 -25.56 8.60
N VAL A 54 18.75 -24.51 8.07
CA VAL A 54 19.07 -23.31 8.85
C VAL A 54 17.80 -22.63 9.37
N LEU A 55 16.74 -22.54 8.57
CA LEU A 55 15.46 -21.99 9.03
C LEU A 55 14.82 -22.85 10.14
N ASN A 56 14.90 -24.18 10.03
CA ASN A 56 14.38 -25.09 11.04
C ASN A 56 15.14 -24.99 12.38
N GLU A 57 16.45 -24.70 12.36
CA GLU A 57 17.22 -24.37 13.57
C GLU A 57 16.62 -23.16 14.29
N VAL A 58 16.33 -22.08 13.53
CA VAL A 58 15.70 -20.86 14.04
C VAL A 58 14.33 -21.15 14.66
N LEU A 59 13.48 -21.87 13.94
CA LEU A 59 12.13 -22.23 14.39
C LEU A 59 12.17 -23.06 15.68
N LYS A 60 13.03 -24.08 15.73
CA LYS A 60 13.20 -24.94 16.91
C LYS A 60 13.61 -24.13 18.14
N GLN A 61 14.49 -23.15 17.99
CA GLN A 61 14.89 -22.29 19.09
C GLN A 61 13.79 -21.33 19.55
N ALA A 62 12.92 -20.91 18.63
CA ALA A 62 11.74 -20.12 18.96
C ALA A 62 10.59 -20.96 19.59
N GLY A 63 10.71 -22.29 19.61
CA GLY A 63 9.63 -23.18 20.03
C GLY A 63 8.50 -23.28 19.02
N GLU A 64 8.78 -22.93 17.76
CA GLU A 64 7.83 -22.88 16.66
C GLU A 64 8.11 -24.00 15.65
N THR A 65 7.11 -24.35 14.85
CA THR A 65 7.26 -25.25 13.69
C THR A 65 6.53 -24.66 12.50
N TYR A 66 7.10 -24.80 11.31
CA TYR A 66 6.43 -24.38 10.08
C TYR A 66 5.47 -25.46 9.58
N ASP A 67 4.23 -25.06 9.29
CA ASP A 67 3.19 -25.87 8.66
C ASP A 67 3.07 -25.45 7.18
N ASP A 68 3.49 -26.32 6.27
CA ASP A 68 3.43 -26.10 4.82
C ASP A 68 1.98 -25.94 4.32
N ALA A 69 1.01 -26.65 4.91
CA ALA A 69 -0.38 -26.62 4.47
C ALA A 69 -1.09 -25.32 4.86
N GLN A 70 -0.75 -24.76 6.02
CA GLN A 70 -1.30 -23.49 6.50
C GLN A 70 -0.45 -22.27 6.14
N SER A 71 0.79 -22.49 5.68
CA SER A 71 1.77 -21.43 5.45
C SER A 71 2.02 -20.57 6.70
N THR A 72 2.11 -21.24 7.87
CA THR A 72 2.28 -20.60 9.18
C THR A 72 3.52 -21.16 9.91
N PRO A 73 4.35 -20.33 10.54
CA PRO A 73 4.31 -18.86 10.57
C PRO A 73 4.47 -18.21 9.18
N ASN A 74 3.87 -17.04 8.98
CA ASN A 74 3.97 -16.35 7.68
C ASN A 74 5.37 -15.76 7.44
N ILE A 75 5.66 -15.31 6.22
CA ILE A 75 6.99 -14.82 5.87
C ILE A 75 7.45 -13.60 6.69
N GLU A 76 6.54 -12.78 7.26
CA GLU A 76 6.93 -11.70 8.17
C GLU A 76 7.48 -12.25 9.49
N GLN A 77 6.76 -13.21 10.08
CA GLN A 77 7.17 -13.88 11.32
C GLN A 77 8.47 -14.63 11.12
N LEU A 78 8.61 -15.37 10.02
CA LEU A 78 9.83 -16.11 9.68
C LEU A 78 11.03 -15.16 9.58
N SER A 79 10.86 -14.04 8.85
CA SER A 79 11.93 -13.05 8.69
C SER A 79 12.34 -12.42 10.03
N ASP A 80 11.38 -12.09 10.91
CA ASP A 80 11.69 -11.56 12.25
C ASP A 80 12.45 -12.56 13.12
N LEU A 81 12.06 -13.84 13.07
CA LEU A 81 12.72 -14.90 13.82
C LEU A 81 14.17 -15.08 13.36
N VAL A 82 14.41 -15.10 12.04
CA VAL A 82 15.77 -15.21 11.47
C VAL A 82 16.64 -14.03 11.92
N ILE A 83 16.12 -12.80 11.87
CA ILE A 83 16.86 -11.60 12.30
C ILE A 83 17.16 -11.61 13.79
N ALA A 84 16.17 -11.95 14.62
CA ALA A 84 16.34 -12.02 16.06
C ALA A 84 17.38 -13.08 16.43
N HIS A 85 17.34 -14.23 15.75
CA HIS A 85 18.30 -15.30 15.97
C HIS A 85 19.71 -14.94 15.50
N TRP A 86 19.84 -14.30 14.34
CA TRP A 86 21.13 -13.76 13.86
C TRP A 86 21.71 -12.74 14.85
N THR A 87 20.89 -11.79 15.32
CA THR A 87 21.32 -10.74 16.26
C THR A 87 21.87 -11.32 17.56
N ASN A 88 21.31 -12.43 18.03
CA ASN A 88 21.74 -13.09 19.26
C ASN A 88 22.96 -14.01 19.08
N SER A 89 23.05 -14.71 17.94
CA SER A 89 24.09 -15.71 17.69
C SER A 89 25.36 -15.13 17.06
N GLY A 90 25.22 -14.10 16.21
CA GLY A 90 26.31 -13.59 15.37
C GLY A 90 26.73 -14.53 14.23
N ASP A 91 26.06 -15.68 14.03
CA ASP A 91 26.43 -16.65 13.00
C ASP A 91 26.06 -16.12 11.59
N PRO A 92 27.03 -16.00 10.66
CA PRO A 92 26.79 -15.51 9.30
C PRO A 92 25.75 -16.29 8.50
N ARG A 93 25.50 -17.57 8.81
CA ARG A 93 24.49 -18.39 8.11
C ARG A 93 23.09 -17.77 8.17
N PHE A 94 22.74 -17.15 9.30
CA PHE A 94 21.42 -16.54 9.47
C PHE A 94 21.30 -15.18 8.77
N SER A 95 22.40 -14.43 8.68
CA SER A 95 22.45 -13.22 7.85
C SER A 95 22.32 -13.54 6.36
N ALA A 96 22.98 -14.61 5.92
CA ALA A 96 22.83 -15.13 4.56
C ALA A 96 21.39 -15.60 4.29
N LEU A 97 20.76 -16.30 5.23
CA LEU A 97 19.36 -16.70 5.12
C LEU A 97 18.42 -15.49 5.07
N GLU A 98 18.64 -14.46 5.88
CA GLU A 98 17.86 -13.21 5.81
C GLU A 98 17.94 -12.60 4.41
N THR A 99 19.15 -12.43 3.88
CA THR A 99 19.39 -11.91 2.53
C THR A 99 18.67 -12.78 1.49
N ARG A 100 18.73 -14.10 1.66
CA ARG A 100 18.08 -15.06 0.75
C ARG A 100 16.56 -14.94 0.76
N LEU A 101 15.93 -14.79 1.93
CA LEU A 101 14.48 -14.58 2.03
C LEU A 101 14.08 -13.30 1.31
N ARG A 102 14.87 -12.22 1.44
CA ARG A 102 14.63 -10.96 0.72
C ARG A 102 14.65 -11.15 -0.80
N GLU A 103 15.66 -11.85 -1.30
CA GLU A 103 15.78 -12.16 -2.73
C GLU A 103 14.58 -12.98 -3.24
N LEU A 104 14.18 -14.00 -2.49
CA LEU A 104 13.06 -14.85 -2.88
C LEU A 104 11.73 -14.10 -2.89
N ILE A 105 11.46 -13.25 -1.89
CA ILE A 105 10.27 -12.38 -1.88
C ILE A 105 10.27 -11.47 -3.10
N LEU A 106 11.41 -10.83 -3.39
CA LEU A 106 11.55 -9.98 -4.57
C LEU A 106 11.30 -10.75 -5.87
N ASN A 107 11.86 -11.95 -6.00
CA ASN A 107 11.69 -12.78 -7.19
C ASN A 107 10.23 -13.19 -7.39
N CYS A 108 9.50 -13.56 -6.33
CA CYS A 108 8.07 -13.82 -6.40
C CYS A 108 7.29 -12.61 -6.93
N LEU A 109 7.60 -11.41 -6.43
CA LEU A 109 6.92 -10.18 -6.89
C LEU A 109 7.27 -9.82 -8.34
N LEU A 110 8.50 -10.07 -8.77
CA LEU A 110 8.95 -9.80 -10.14
C LEU A 110 8.50 -10.88 -11.15
N ALA A 111 8.17 -12.09 -10.68
CA ALA A 111 7.70 -13.19 -11.52
C ALA A 111 6.27 -13.00 -12.04
N VAL A 112 5.53 -12.01 -11.53
CA VAL A 112 4.20 -11.65 -12.04
C VAL A 112 4.37 -10.93 -13.39
N GLU A 113 4.47 -11.72 -14.46
CA GLU A 113 4.55 -11.22 -15.82
C GLU A 113 3.14 -10.86 -16.33
N ASN A 114 2.97 -9.65 -16.88
CA ASN A 114 1.71 -9.14 -17.47
C ASN A 114 0.51 -9.17 -16.48
N PRO A 115 0.57 -8.41 -15.37
CA PRO A 115 -0.54 -8.36 -14.43
C PRO A 115 -1.82 -7.82 -15.09
N ASN A 116 -2.98 -8.34 -14.67
CA ASN A 116 -4.27 -7.82 -15.14
C ASN A 116 -4.58 -6.47 -14.48
N ILE A 117 -4.41 -5.40 -15.23
CA ILE A 117 -4.63 -4.02 -14.76
C ILE A 117 -6.05 -3.48 -15.04
N ASP A 118 -6.97 -4.28 -15.58
CA ASP A 118 -8.27 -3.81 -16.06
C ASP A 118 -9.07 -3.08 -14.97
N ASN A 119 -9.11 -3.64 -13.75
CA ASN A 119 -9.79 -3.00 -12.62
C ASN A 119 -9.13 -1.68 -12.21
N HIS A 120 -7.80 -1.59 -12.30
CA HIS A 120 -7.07 -0.36 -12.01
C HIS A 120 -7.33 0.71 -13.07
N CYS A 121 -7.39 0.33 -14.35
CA CYS A 121 -7.78 1.23 -15.44
C CYS A 121 -9.21 1.73 -15.26
N ARG A 122 -10.18 0.83 -15.02
CA ARG A 122 -11.58 1.18 -14.73
C ARG A 122 -11.70 2.12 -13.54
N PHE A 123 -10.90 1.93 -12.48
CA PHE A 123 -10.85 2.83 -11.33
C PHE A 123 -10.46 4.25 -11.74
N PHE A 124 -9.36 4.42 -12.47
CA PHE A 124 -8.92 5.74 -12.93
C PHE A 124 -9.87 6.37 -13.95
N GLU A 125 -10.47 5.57 -14.84
CA GLU A 125 -11.50 6.05 -15.77
C GLU A 125 -12.73 6.57 -15.02
N ALA A 126 -13.19 5.85 -14.01
CA ALA A 126 -14.32 6.26 -13.18
C ALA A 126 -14.02 7.56 -12.42
N LEU A 127 -12.83 7.68 -11.83
CA LEU A 127 -12.38 8.93 -11.19
C LEU A 127 -12.29 10.09 -12.21
N LYS A 128 -11.72 9.85 -13.39
CA LYS A 128 -11.58 10.86 -14.44
C LYS A 128 -12.93 11.35 -14.96
N ARG A 129 -13.92 10.45 -15.12
CA ARG A 129 -15.31 10.82 -15.45
C ARG A 129 -15.93 11.70 -14.37
N ARG A 130 -15.73 11.34 -13.09
CA ARG A 130 -16.28 12.08 -11.93
C ARG A 130 -15.61 13.43 -11.70
N ALA A 131 -14.33 13.58 -12.05
CA ALA A 131 -13.66 14.88 -12.04
C ALA A 131 -14.31 15.88 -12.98
N PHE A 132 -15.05 15.43 -14.00
CA PHE A 132 -15.81 16.25 -14.96
C PHE A 132 -14.98 17.38 -15.61
N GLY A 133 -13.69 17.14 -15.83
CA GLY A 133 -12.78 18.15 -16.37
C GLY A 133 -12.50 19.33 -15.44
N LEU A 134 -12.79 19.19 -14.14
CA LEU A 134 -12.37 20.14 -13.12
C LEU A 134 -10.96 19.80 -12.63
N SER A 135 -10.20 20.84 -12.28
CA SER A 135 -8.95 20.67 -11.53
C SER A 135 -9.29 20.09 -10.16
N CYS A 136 -8.94 18.83 -9.91
CA CYS A 136 -9.10 18.18 -8.61
C CYS A 136 -7.95 17.22 -8.33
N SER A 137 -7.69 16.98 -7.05
CA SER A 137 -6.64 16.07 -6.59
C SER A 137 -7.19 15.00 -5.68
N VAL A 138 -6.78 13.76 -5.93
CA VAL A 138 -7.08 12.62 -5.05
C VAL A 138 -5.79 12.03 -4.51
N TRP A 139 -5.84 11.54 -3.27
CA TRP A 139 -4.71 10.85 -2.65
C TRP A 139 -4.86 9.34 -2.78
N ILE A 140 -3.76 8.66 -3.09
CA ILE A 140 -3.64 7.21 -2.94
C ILE A 140 -2.46 6.94 -2.01
N PHE A 141 -2.74 6.26 -0.91
CA PHE A 141 -1.76 5.71 0.00
C PHE A 141 -1.76 4.20 -0.20
N THR A 142 -0.59 3.59 -0.33
CA THR A 142 -0.51 2.15 -0.51
C THR A 142 0.69 1.52 0.18
N THR A 143 0.54 0.28 0.62
CA THR A 143 1.62 -0.58 1.09
C THR A 143 2.12 -1.55 0.02
N ASN A 144 1.55 -1.49 -1.17
CA ASN A 144 1.88 -2.37 -2.29
C ASN A 144 3.20 -1.96 -2.95
N TYR A 145 4.01 -2.96 -3.30
CA TYR A 145 5.29 -2.74 -3.99
C TYR A 145 5.16 -2.67 -5.51
N ASP A 146 4.13 -3.28 -6.08
CA ASP A 146 3.86 -3.40 -7.52
C ASP A 146 3.59 -2.04 -8.21
N LEU A 147 3.59 -2.02 -9.54
CA LEU A 147 3.40 -0.79 -10.33
C LEU A 147 1.99 -0.66 -10.92
N LEU A 148 0.99 -1.31 -10.34
CA LEU A 148 -0.35 -1.40 -10.92
C LEU A 148 -1.03 -0.04 -11.05
N PHE A 149 -0.96 0.79 -10.00
CA PHE A 149 -1.56 2.13 -10.01
C PHE A 149 -0.84 3.06 -10.99
N GLU A 150 0.49 3.03 -11.01
CA GLU A 150 1.32 3.82 -11.91
C GLU A 150 1.04 3.48 -13.38
N THR A 151 1.03 2.19 -13.70
CA THR A 151 0.82 1.69 -15.07
C THR A 151 -0.60 1.99 -15.56
N ALA A 152 -1.62 1.73 -14.73
CA ALA A 152 -3.00 1.98 -15.10
C ALA A 152 -3.30 3.48 -15.28
N ALA A 153 -2.78 4.35 -14.41
CA ALA A 153 -2.94 5.79 -14.57
C ALA A 153 -2.27 6.29 -15.86
N ALA A 154 -1.09 5.76 -16.20
CA ALA A 154 -0.42 6.07 -17.47
C ALA A 154 -1.28 5.65 -18.67
N HIS A 155 -1.87 4.45 -18.65
CA HIS A 155 -2.75 3.96 -19.72
C HIS A 155 -4.01 4.82 -19.92
N VAL A 156 -4.61 5.31 -18.82
CA VAL A 156 -5.82 6.15 -18.84
C VAL A 156 -5.49 7.63 -19.10
N GLY A 157 -4.22 8.01 -19.02
CA GLY A 157 -3.76 9.40 -19.12
C GLY A 157 -4.21 10.24 -17.93
N VAL A 158 -3.95 9.75 -16.71
CA VAL A 158 -4.12 10.45 -15.44
C VAL A 158 -2.72 10.72 -14.86
N PRO A 159 -2.32 11.99 -14.65
CA PRO A 159 -1.04 12.31 -14.04
C PRO A 159 -0.92 11.79 -12.60
N ILE A 160 0.24 11.20 -12.28
CA ILE A 160 0.61 10.80 -10.91
C ILE A 160 1.77 11.67 -10.40
N GLU A 161 1.58 12.21 -9.20
CA GLU A 161 2.63 12.80 -8.38
C GLU A 161 2.99 11.82 -7.26
N ASN A 162 4.11 11.11 -7.40
CA ASN A 162 4.59 10.11 -6.42
C ASN A 162 5.87 10.52 -5.67
N GLY A 163 6.26 11.80 -5.77
CA GLY A 163 7.50 12.30 -5.18
C GLY A 163 8.76 12.03 -5.99
N PHE A 164 8.65 11.39 -7.16
CA PHE A 164 9.75 11.26 -8.13
C PHE A 164 9.51 12.16 -9.34
N CYS A 165 10.55 12.80 -9.86
CA CYS A 165 10.47 13.62 -11.07
C CYS A 165 11.64 13.34 -12.02
N GLY A 166 11.46 13.64 -13.30
CA GLY A 166 12.40 13.29 -14.36
C GLY A 166 11.67 12.58 -15.51
N THR A 167 12.35 12.47 -16.65
CA THR A 167 11.80 11.90 -17.89
C THR A 167 12.35 10.51 -18.17
N THR A 168 13.64 10.43 -18.52
CA THR A 168 14.34 9.17 -18.79
C THR A 168 14.74 8.45 -17.50
N GLU A 169 15.15 9.22 -16.51
CA GLU A 169 15.49 8.74 -15.19
C GLU A 169 14.79 9.63 -14.18
N ARG A 170 14.08 9.02 -13.23
CA ARG A 170 13.33 9.74 -12.21
C ARG A 170 14.10 9.72 -10.91
N TYR A 171 14.27 10.88 -10.29
CA TYR A 171 14.94 11.05 -9.00
C TYR A 171 13.95 11.49 -7.94
N PHE A 172 14.20 11.11 -6.68
CA PHE A 172 13.32 11.44 -5.57
C PHE A 172 13.42 12.93 -5.20
N GLN A 173 12.31 13.63 -5.37
CA GLN A 173 12.14 15.04 -5.05
C GLN A 173 10.78 15.25 -4.34
N PRO A 174 10.75 15.14 -3.00
CA PRO A 174 9.51 15.22 -2.20
C PRO A 174 8.71 16.51 -2.40
N ALA A 175 9.36 17.60 -2.83
CA ALA A 175 8.68 18.85 -3.13
C ALA A 175 7.62 18.69 -4.24
N GLN A 176 7.73 17.66 -5.08
CA GLN A 176 6.80 17.40 -6.17
C GLN A 176 5.36 17.12 -5.72
N PHE A 177 5.13 16.64 -4.49
CA PHE A 177 3.77 16.44 -3.94
C PHE A 177 2.96 17.75 -3.78
N LYS A 178 3.64 18.90 -3.86
CA LYS A 178 3.03 20.24 -3.80
C LYS A 178 2.96 20.93 -5.15
N SER A 179 3.48 20.31 -6.20
CA SER A 179 3.46 20.90 -7.53
C SER A 179 2.03 20.90 -8.07
N THR A 180 1.74 21.82 -8.98
CA THR A 180 0.48 21.84 -9.71
C THR A 180 0.78 22.31 -11.11
N SER A 181 0.37 21.52 -12.10
CA SER A 181 0.53 21.90 -13.50
C SER A 181 -0.55 22.89 -13.90
N GLY A 182 -0.21 23.89 -14.70
CA GLY A 182 -1.15 24.93 -15.12
C GLY A 182 -0.54 25.89 -16.13
N VAL A 183 -1.34 26.89 -16.53
CA VAL A 183 -0.95 27.94 -17.48
C VAL A 183 -0.89 29.28 -16.76
N VAL A 184 0.16 30.06 -17.03
CA VAL A 184 0.23 31.46 -16.62
C VAL A 184 -0.24 32.32 -17.77
N SER A 185 -1.34 33.05 -17.58
CA SER A 185 -1.88 34.00 -18.55
C SER A 185 -2.19 35.32 -17.86
N GLY A 186 -1.72 36.44 -18.43
CA GLY A 186 -1.93 37.78 -17.86
C GLY A 186 -1.42 37.93 -16.41
N GLY A 187 -0.35 37.21 -16.04
CA GLY A 187 0.21 37.24 -14.68
C GLY A 187 -0.56 36.42 -13.64
N LYS A 188 -1.59 35.67 -14.04
CA LYS A 188 -2.35 34.76 -13.16
C LYS A 188 -2.08 33.31 -13.53
N PHE A 189 -1.78 32.48 -12.53
CA PHE A 189 -1.70 31.03 -12.69
C PHE A 189 -3.10 30.42 -12.66
N SER A 190 -3.40 29.56 -13.62
CA SER A 190 -4.61 28.74 -13.66
C SER A 190 -4.20 27.28 -13.73
N PRO A 191 -4.57 26.44 -12.74
CA PRO A 191 -4.33 25.00 -12.80
C PRO A 191 -4.91 24.37 -14.06
N ASN A 192 -4.28 23.29 -14.52
CA ASN A 192 -4.84 22.47 -15.58
C ASN A 192 -6.14 21.82 -15.10
N ASN A 193 -7.12 21.78 -16.01
CA ASN A 193 -8.44 21.21 -15.77
C ASN A 193 -8.41 19.68 -15.88
N ASN A 194 -7.66 19.03 -15.01
CA ASN A 194 -7.51 17.58 -14.97
C ASN A 194 -7.49 17.02 -13.55
N LEU A 195 -7.88 15.74 -13.44
CA LEU A 195 -7.64 14.94 -12.26
C LEU A 195 -6.12 14.70 -12.12
N THR A 196 -5.57 15.01 -10.95
CA THR A 196 -4.20 14.62 -10.57
C THR A 196 -4.25 13.66 -9.39
N VAL A 197 -3.46 12.60 -9.44
CA VAL A 197 -3.39 11.60 -8.36
C VAL A 197 -2.08 11.79 -7.61
N LYS A 198 -2.16 11.99 -6.30
CA LYS A 198 -0.99 12.04 -5.42
C LYS A 198 -0.78 10.66 -4.79
N LEU A 199 0.27 9.95 -5.17
CA LEU A 199 0.53 8.56 -4.79
C LEU A 199 1.65 8.47 -3.75
N ILE A 200 1.38 7.94 -2.56
CA ILE A 200 2.38 7.65 -1.54
C ILE A 200 2.46 6.14 -1.31
N LYS A 201 3.63 5.55 -1.58
CA LYS A 201 3.93 4.14 -1.31
C LYS A 201 4.72 4.02 -0.01
N LEU A 202 4.04 3.62 1.06
CA LEU A 202 4.58 3.63 2.43
C LEU A 202 5.68 2.58 2.65
N HIS A 203 5.65 1.48 1.91
CA HIS A 203 6.64 0.39 2.00
C HIS A 203 7.63 0.38 0.83
N GLY A 204 7.66 1.43 0.02
CA GLY A 204 8.52 1.50 -1.16
C GLY A 204 7.95 0.78 -2.37
N SER A 205 8.82 0.48 -3.34
CA SER A 205 8.40 -0.03 -4.64
C SER A 205 9.45 -0.97 -5.22
N ILE A 206 9.02 -1.93 -6.04
CA ILE A 206 9.93 -2.76 -6.83
C ILE A 206 10.75 -1.95 -7.85
N SER A 207 10.31 -0.74 -8.18
CA SER A 207 10.97 0.20 -9.09
C SER A 207 12.02 1.10 -8.45
N TRP A 208 12.17 1.12 -7.12
CA TRP A 208 13.03 2.09 -6.46
C TRP A 208 14.43 1.56 -6.18
N THR A 209 15.43 2.40 -6.39
CA THR A 209 16.85 2.10 -6.17
C THR A 209 17.56 3.19 -5.39
N GLU A 210 18.56 2.81 -4.62
CA GLU A 210 19.48 3.73 -3.94
C GLU A 210 20.87 3.65 -4.59
N GLU A 211 21.39 4.80 -5.01
CA GLU A 211 22.74 4.95 -5.56
C GLU A 211 23.42 6.16 -4.94
N SER A 212 24.55 5.94 -4.25
CA SER A 212 25.33 6.99 -3.58
C SER A 212 24.50 7.92 -2.67
N GLY A 213 23.52 7.36 -1.96
CA GLY A 213 22.63 8.10 -1.06
C GLY A 213 21.50 8.89 -1.73
N ALA A 214 21.38 8.80 -3.06
CA ALA A 214 20.24 9.33 -3.83
C ALA A 214 19.28 8.19 -4.20
N PHE A 215 18.00 8.53 -4.36
CA PHE A 215 16.95 7.57 -4.68
C PHE A 215 16.41 7.82 -6.10
N TYR A 216 16.28 6.74 -6.85
CA TYR A 216 15.82 6.76 -8.23
C TYR A 216 14.67 5.78 -8.44
N GLU A 217 13.80 6.08 -9.39
CA GLU A 217 12.75 5.18 -9.84
C GLU A 217 13.02 4.75 -11.29
N ARG A 218 13.12 3.43 -11.49
CA ARG A 218 13.39 2.79 -12.78
C ARG A 218 12.45 1.60 -12.96
N HIS A 219 12.04 1.35 -14.21
CA HIS A 219 11.25 0.17 -14.49
C HIS A 219 12.06 -1.10 -14.11
N PRO A 220 11.48 -2.12 -13.46
CA PRO A 220 12.23 -3.28 -12.98
C PRO A 220 13.07 -3.99 -14.05
N SER A 221 12.63 -3.98 -15.31
CA SER A 221 13.39 -4.55 -16.44
C SER A 221 14.62 -3.74 -16.87
N ALA A 222 14.68 -2.46 -16.51
CA ALA A 222 15.81 -1.58 -16.81
C ALA A 222 16.85 -1.54 -15.67
N MET A 223 16.59 -2.27 -14.57
CA MET A 223 17.46 -2.29 -13.40
C MET A 223 18.54 -3.35 -13.53
N LEU A 224 19.75 -3.02 -13.08
CA LEU A 224 20.82 -4.00 -12.95
C LEU A 224 20.53 -4.93 -11.78
N ALA A 225 20.95 -6.20 -11.90
CA ALA A 225 20.82 -7.18 -10.82
C ALA A 225 21.53 -6.73 -9.53
N SER A 226 22.60 -5.94 -9.66
CA SER A 226 23.38 -5.39 -8.55
C SER A 226 22.79 -4.11 -7.94
N SER A 227 21.71 -3.54 -8.50
CA SER A 227 21.12 -2.31 -7.98
C SER A 227 20.50 -2.55 -6.60
N ARG A 228 20.86 -1.71 -5.62
CA ARG A 228 20.28 -1.76 -4.27
C ARG A 228 18.83 -1.29 -4.32
N ARG A 229 17.88 -2.22 -4.20
CA ARG A 229 16.44 -1.90 -4.22
C ARG A 229 15.99 -1.28 -2.90
N VAL A 230 15.07 -0.33 -3.01
CA VAL A 230 14.52 0.43 -1.88
C VAL A 230 13.09 -0.02 -1.65
N MET A 231 12.95 -1.07 -0.85
CA MET A 231 11.65 -1.58 -0.38
C MET A 231 11.73 -2.03 1.08
N VAL A 232 10.66 -1.80 1.82
CA VAL A 232 10.49 -2.23 3.21
C VAL A 232 9.87 -3.61 3.20
N LEU A 233 10.68 -4.67 3.30
CA LEU A 233 10.18 -6.04 3.16
C LEU A 233 9.28 -6.51 4.32
N PRO A 234 8.34 -7.44 4.07
CA PRO A 234 7.44 -8.02 5.07
C PRO A 234 8.16 -8.60 6.31
N ARG A 235 8.02 -7.94 7.49
CA ARG A 235 8.68 -8.16 8.80
C ARG A 235 7.92 -7.35 9.87
N ARG A 236 7.66 -7.85 11.08
CA ARG A 236 6.94 -7.04 12.09
C ARG A 236 7.77 -5.89 12.61
N LYS A 237 9.11 -6.01 12.65
CA LYS A 237 10.02 -4.94 13.11
C LYS A 237 10.45 -3.96 12.01
N LYS A 238 9.61 -3.72 10.99
CA LYS A 238 9.84 -2.72 9.92
C LYS A 238 9.90 -1.26 10.39
N VAL A 239 9.47 -0.95 11.62
CA VAL A 239 9.35 0.43 12.12
C VAL A 239 10.67 1.21 12.01
N MET A 240 11.81 0.55 12.22
CA MET A 240 13.11 1.21 12.08
C MET A 240 13.42 1.56 10.62
N ASP A 241 13.02 0.71 9.67
CA ASP A 241 13.24 0.95 8.24
C ASP A 241 12.44 2.18 7.78
N THR A 242 11.22 2.37 8.29
CA THR A 242 10.36 3.53 7.96
C THR A 242 10.85 4.87 8.53
N MET A 243 11.87 4.85 9.40
CA MET A 243 12.48 6.06 9.99
C MET A 243 13.67 6.58 9.18
N THR A 244 13.98 5.95 8.04
CA THR A 244 15.08 6.38 7.16
C THR A 244 14.55 6.89 5.82
N PRO A 245 15.28 7.78 5.13
CA PRO A 245 14.93 8.18 3.77
C PRO A 245 14.85 6.99 2.81
N PRO A 246 13.90 6.96 1.87
CA PRO A 246 12.89 8.01 1.58
C PRO A 246 11.61 7.91 2.43
N TYR A 247 11.49 6.88 3.27
CA TYR A 247 10.24 6.54 3.96
C TYR A 247 9.83 7.55 5.02
N ASP A 248 10.77 8.06 5.81
CA ASP A 248 10.52 9.10 6.83
C ASP A 248 9.81 10.32 6.22
N THR A 249 10.24 10.68 5.01
CA THR A 249 9.73 11.80 4.24
C THR A 249 8.35 11.48 3.70
N LEU A 250 8.13 10.27 3.17
CA LEU A 250 6.82 9.81 2.69
C LEU A 250 5.80 9.74 3.83
N PHE A 251 6.16 9.21 5.00
CA PHE A 251 5.32 9.22 6.21
C PHE A 251 5.02 10.64 6.67
N THR A 252 6.01 11.55 6.61
CA THR A 252 5.80 12.96 6.91
C THR A 252 4.83 13.62 5.93
N GLN A 253 4.91 13.33 4.64
CA GLN A 253 3.94 13.85 3.65
C GLN A 253 2.55 13.25 3.86
N ALA A 254 2.45 11.94 4.14
CA ALA A 254 1.17 11.29 4.43
C ALA A 254 0.50 11.89 5.66
N ASN A 255 1.25 12.11 6.74
CA ASN A 255 0.76 12.77 7.96
C ASN A 255 0.25 14.20 7.69
N LYS A 256 0.90 14.94 6.80
CA LYS A 256 0.46 16.29 6.42
C LYS A 256 -0.82 16.25 5.60
N ALA A 257 -0.90 15.35 4.63
CA ALA A 257 -2.06 15.21 3.75
C ALA A 257 -3.31 14.73 4.50
N LEU A 258 -3.16 13.75 5.39
CA LEU A 258 -4.24 13.17 6.17
C LEU A 258 -4.84 14.20 7.15
N GLY A 259 -6.14 14.43 6.99
CA GLY A 259 -6.91 15.40 7.76
C GLY A 259 -6.66 16.86 7.38
N SER A 260 -6.02 17.12 6.24
CA SER A 260 -5.97 18.46 5.62
C SER A 260 -6.51 18.38 4.18
N GLU A 261 -5.68 17.94 3.24
CA GLU A 261 -6.01 17.69 1.83
C GLU A 261 -6.82 16.40 1.63
N CYS A 262 -6.74 15.46 2.57
CA CYS A 262 -7.51 14.22 2.59
C CYS A 262 -8.41 14.18 3.84
N LYS A 263 -9.70 14.47 3.67
CA LYS A 263 -10.73 14.48 4.71
C LYS A 263 -11.60 13.22 4.72
N TYR A 264 -11.71 12.54 3.58
CA TYR A 264 -12.47 11.30 3.43
C TYR A 264 -11.52 10.22 2.92
N LEU A 265 -11.24 9.23 3.75
CA LEU A 265 -10.35 8.13 3.46
C LEU A 265 -11.16 6.83 3.31
N VAL A 266 -10.91 6.09 2.25
CA VAL A 266 -11.52 4.76 2.05
C VAL A 266 -10.41 3.73 1.98
N SER A 267 -10.51 2.67 2.78
CA SER A 267 -9.56 1.55 2.67
C SER A 267 -10.17 0.36 1.96
N CYS A 268 -9.39 -0.27 1.07
CA CYS A 268 -9.77 -1.49 0.37
C CYS A 268 -8.55 -2.38 0.23
N GLY A 269 -8.70 -3.68 0.49
CA GLY A 269 -7.59 -4.65 0.43
C GLY A 269 -6.47 -4.43 1.46
N PHE A 270 -6.68 -3.55 2.45
CA PHE A 270 -5.75 -3.28 3.55
C PHE A 270 -6.12 -4.11 4.78
N SER A 271 -5.20 -4.95 5.25
CA SER A 271 -5.46 -5.94 6.31
C SER A 271 -5.48 -5.36 7.73
N TYR A 272 -5.01 -4.11 7.91
CA TYR A 272 -4.74 -3.51 9.22
C TYR A 272 -3.75 -4.32 10.09
N ALA A 273 -2.95 -5.20 9.49
CA ALA A 273 -1.88 -5.91 10.20
C ALA A 273 -0.66 -5.01 10.49
N ASP A 274 -0.45 -3.96 9.70
CA ASP A 274 0.63 -2.98 9.89
C ASP A 274 0.30 -2.02 11.04
N GLU A 275 0.66 -2.42 12.26
CA GLU A 275 0.37 -1.67 13.49
C GLU A 275 0.91 -0.23 13.46
N HIS A 276 2.10 -0.02 12.88
CA HIS A 276 2.71 1.30 12.79
C HIS A 276 1.92 2.28 11.90
N ILE A 277 1.36 1.84 10.77
CA ILE A 277 0.46 2.66 9.93
C ILE A 277 -0.80 2.99 10.71
N ASN A 278 -1.38 2.00 11.40
CA ASN A 278 -2.58 2.20 12.19
C ASN A 278 -2.35 3.22 13.32
N GLN A 279 -1.27 3.07 14.09
CA GLN A 279 -1.00 3.89 15.28
C GLN A 279 -0.40 5.25 14.97
N GLN A 280 0.45 5.37 13.95
CA GLN A 280 1.19 6.61 13.67
C GLN A 280 0.52 7.48 12.61
N LEU A 281 -0.22 6.90 11.66
CA LEU A 281 -0.89 7.65 10.59
C LEU A 281 -2.40 7.75 10.82
N LEU A 282 -3.09 6.61 10.94
CA LEU A 282 -4.56 6.57 10.88
C LEU A 282 -5.22 6.99 12.19
N LEU A 283 -4.81 6.40 13.31
CA LEU A 283 -5.46 6.64 14.60
C LEU A 283 -5.36 8.10 15.06
N PRO A 284 -4.21 8.81 14.95
CA PRO A 284 -4.10 10.20 15.39
C PRO A 284 -5.00 11.15 14.61
N VAL A 285 -5.08 11.00 13.28
CA VAL A 285 -5.95 11.86 12.46
C VAL A 285 -7.43 11.58 12.74
N MET A 286 -7.78 10.32 12.95
CA MET A 286 -9.14 9.90 13.29
C MET A 286 -9.57 10.41 14.67
N GLN A 287 -8.71 10.31 15.69
CA GLN A 287 -8.98 10.85 17.03
C GLN A 287 -9.15 12.37 17.02
N SER A 288 -8.42 13.08 16.15
CA SER A 288 -8.58 14.53 15.97
C SER A 288 -9.84 14.93 15.18
N ASN A 289 -10.64 13.95 14.73
CA ASN A 289 -11.85 14.13 13.92
C ASN A 289 -11.64 14.97 12.64
N ARG A 290 -10.41 14.96 12.09
CA ARG A 290 -10.06 15.69 10.87
C ARG A 290 -10.24 14.88 9.59
N CYS A 291 -10.40 13.57 9.73
CA CYS A 291 -10.60 12.63 8.64
C CYS A 291 -11.76 11.68 8.99
N ARG A 292 -12.55 11.27 8.00
CA ARG A 292 -13.53 10.19 8.11
C ARG A 292 -12.97 8.97 7.38
N LEU A 293 -12.98 7.81 8.03
CA LEU A 293 -12.50 6.55 7.44
C LEU A 293 -13.67 5.60 7.20
N PHE A 294 -13.76 5.10 5.97
CA PHE A 294 -14.60 3.97 5.62
C PHE A 294 -13.73 2.75 5.27
N ALA A 295 -13.76 1.70 6.08
CA ALA A 295 -12.93 0.51 5.87
C ALA A 295 -13.70 -0.62 5.18
N LEU A 296 -13.11 -1.22 4.14
CA LEU A 296 -13.67 -2.39 3.45
C LEU A 296 -12.73 -3.59 3.62
N SER A 297 -13.25 -4.65 4.25
CA SER A 297 -12.52 -5.91 4.48
C SER A 297 -13.48 -7.09 4.42
N GLN A 298 -13.00 -8.28 4.07
CA GLN A 298 -13.84 -9.49 4.09
C GLN A 298 -14.27 -9.82 5.53
N ASP A 299 -13.28 -10.00 6.40
CA ASP A 299 -13.47 -10.26 7.82
C ASP A 299 -13.13 -9.01 8.63
N GLU A 300 -13.60 -8.94 9.89
CA GLU A 300 -13.25 -7.85 10.80
C GLU A 300 -11.82 -8.05 11.33
N PRO A 301 -10.83 -7.23 10.90
CA PRO A 301 -9.45 -7.39 11.36
C PRO A 301 -9.28 -6.90 12.79
N VAL A 302 -8.43 -7.59 13.57
CA VAL A 302 -8.12 -7.20 14.96
C VAL A 302 -7.60 -5.77 15.06
N GLY A 303 -6.85 -5.31 14.06
CA GLY A 303 -6.33 -3.94 13.99
C GLY A 303 -7.40 -2.84 13.93
N LEU A 304 -8.66 -3.17 13.63
CA LEU A 304 -9.77 -2.21 13.61
C LEU A 304 -10.38 -1.93 14.99
N ALA A 305 -10.07 -2.71 16.03
CA ALA A 305 -10.70 -2.60 17.33
C ALA A 305 -10.64 -1.17 17.91
N ALA A 306 -9.49 -0.50 17.78
CA ALA A 306 -9.28 0.87 18.27
C ALA A 306 -10.08 1.94 17.49
N PHE A 307 -10.49 1.65 16.25
CA PHE A 307 -11.22 2.59 15.39
C PHE A 307 -12.73 2.52 15.60
N LYS A 308 -13.28 1.36 16.00
CA LYS A 308 -14.74 1.13 16.10
C LYS A 308 -15.47 2.06 17.05
N SER A 309 -14.78 2.56 18.08
CA SER A 309 -15.32 3.51 19.06
C SER A 309 -15.37 4.95 18.54
N LEU A 310 -14.71 5.26 17.42
CA LEU A 310 -14.61 6.61 16.89
C LEU A 310 -15.84 6.97 16.04
N PRO A 311 -16.44 8.16 16.22
CA PRO A 311 -17.69 8.54 15.54
C PRO A 311 -17.54 8.76 14.03
N ASN A 312 -16.33 9.04 13.58
CA ASN A 312 -15.92 9.26 12.20
C ASN A 312 -15.41 7.98 11.51
N PHE A 313 -15.55 6.82 12.16
CA PHE A 313 -15.19 5.53 11.58
C PHE A 313 -16.43 4.73 11.17
N GLN A 314 -16.39 4.19 9.96
CA GLN A 314 -17.39 3.25 9.44
C GLN A 314 -16.68 2.11 8.73
N ALA A 315 -17.33 0.96 8.62
CA ALA A 315 -16.78 -0.17 7.90
C ALA A 315 -17.87 -1.03 7.23
N GLY A 316 -17.49 -1.68 6.15
CA GLY A 316 -18.27 -2.74 5.51
C GLY A 316 -17.48 -4.05 5.52
N PHE A 317 -18.08 -5.08 6.12
CA PHE A 317 -17.55 -6.43 6.15
C PHE A 317 -18.40 -7.39 5.32
N GLY A 318 -17.85 -8.56 4.99
CA GLY A 318 -18.58 -9.62 4.32
C GLY A 318 -19.78 -10.15 5.13
N SER A 319 -19.76 -10.00 6.46
CA SER A 319 -20.79 -10.51 7.37
C SER A 319 -21.73 -9.44 7.93
N HIS A 320 -21.28 -8.19 8.07
CA HIS A 320 -22.04 -7.09 8.68
C HIS A 320 -21.48 -5.72 8.29
N LEU A 321 -22.20 -4.64 8.58
CA LEU A 321 -21.70 -3.27 8.47
C LEU A 321 -21.47 -2.68 9.87
N HIS A 322 -20.46 -1.83 10.03
CA HIS A 322 -20.28 -1.00 11.22
C HIS A 322 -20.56 0.46 10.86
N ILE A 323 -21.75 0.95 11.22
CA ILE A 323 -22.22 2.30 10.87
C ILE A 323 -22.61 3.04 12.14
N ASN A 324 -22.09 4.26 12.32
CA ASN A 324 -22.39 5.13 13.47
C ASN A 324 -22.21 4.41 14.83
N GLY A 325 -21.14 3.64 14.96
CA GLY A 325 -20.81 2.89 16.18
C GLY A 325 -21.65 1.62 16.42
N LYS A 326 -22.49 1.21 15.47
CA LYS A 326 -23.37 0.03 15.60
C LYS A 326 -23.09 -1.00 14.52
N SER A 327 -23.16 -2.28 14.90
CA SER A 327 -23.19 -3.39 13.95
C SER A 327 -24.60 -3.52 13.35
N VAL A 328 -24.68 -3.53 12.02
CA VAL A 328 -25.89 -3.64 11.23
C VAL A 328 -25.82 -4.94 10.42
N PRO A 329 -26.86 -5.81 10.45
CA PRO A 329 -26.87 -7.08 9.73
C PRO A 329 -27.10 -6.86 8.23
N ALA A 330 -26.08 -6.34 7.54
CA ALA A 330 -26.03 -6.16 6.11
C ALA A 330 -24.62 -6.49 5.61
N THR A 331 -24.51 -7.10 4.44
CA THR A 331 -23.25 -7.60 3.90
C THR A 331 -22.80 -6.75 2.72
N THR A 332 -21.50 -6.77 2.43
CA THR A 332 -20.94 -6.17 1.21
C THR A 332 -19.82 -7.04 0.64
N ASP A 333 -19.69 -7.06 -0.68
CA ASP A 333 -18.56 -7.62 -1.41
C ASP A 333 -17.58 -6.55 -1.91
N ALA A 334 -17.84 -5.27 -1.61
CA ALA A 334 -17.00 -4.13 -2.03
C ALA A 334 -15.59 -4.12 -1.42
N TRP A 335 -15.26 -5.08 -0.55
CA TRP A 335 -13.87 -5.32 -0.12
C TRP A 335 -13.02 -6.00 -1.22
N GLN A 336 -13.65 -6.57 -2.25
CA GLN A 336 -12.99 -7.00 -3.48
C GLN A 336 -12.78 -5.78 -4.38
N PHE A 337 -11.58 -5.64 -4.94
CA PHE A 337 -11.24 -4.44 -5.70
C PHE A 337 -12.11 -4.26 -6.96
N SER A 338 -12.40 -5.33 -7.71
CA SER A 338 -13.35 -5.32 -8.83
C SER A 338 -14.74 -4.76 -8.45
N LYS A 339 -15.26 -5.15 -7.29
CA LYS A 339 -16.54 -4.68 -6.75
C LYS A 339 -16.47 -3.26 -6.26
N PHE A 340 -15.40 -2.90 -5.56
CA PHE A 340 -15.11 -1.54 -5.14
C PHE A 340 -15.12 -0.57 -6.33
N VAL A 341 -14.44 -0.92 -7.43
CA VAL A 341 -14.36 -0.10 -8.64
C VAL A 341 -15.74 0.12 -9.26
N THR A 342 -16.60 -0.90 -9.23
CA THR A 342 -17.98 -0.82 -9.74
C THR A 342 -18.82 0.21 -8.97
N LEU A 343 -18.46 0.56 -7.73
CA LEU A 343 -19.16 1.62 -6.99
C LEU A 343 -18.94 3.03 -7.57
N PHE A 344 -17.86 3.22 -8.35
CA PHE A 344 -17.52 4.50 -8.96
C PHE A 344 -18.05 4.64 -10.39
N GLU A 345 -18.47 3.55 -11.02
CA GLU A 345 -19.13 3.54 -12.33
C GLU A 345 -20.58 4.03 -12.22
#